data_AF-A0A8T4RZE7-F1
#
_entry.id   AF-A0A8T4RZE7-F1
#
_cell.length_a   1.000
_cell.length_b   1.000
_cell.length_c   1.000
_cell.angle_alpha   90.00
_cell.angle_beta   90.00
_cell.angle_gamma   90.00
#
_symmetry.space_group_name_H-M   'P 1'
#
loop_
_entity.id
_entity.type
_entity.pdbx_description
1 polymer ?
#
loop_
_entity_poly.entity_id
_entity_poly.type
_entity_poly.pdbx_seq_one_letter_code
_entity_poly.pdbx_strand_id
1 'polypeptide(L)'
;MHKIRKYEDYILRKSGLTAEEYNKLMTTLLKYVRLVPTEEIERNWNEAKEIMEHIDKEDVVFIATALGIKNSVVWSDDRHLKGRIR
;
A
#
# COMPACT_ATOMS: atom_id res chain seq x y z
N MET A 1 4.22 4.65 5.88
CA MET A 1 4.07 5.96 6.58
C MET A 1 4.68 7.14 5.83
N HIS A 2 5.86 7.02 5.21
CA HIS A 2 6.54 8.14 4.54
C HIS A 2 5.71 8.81 3.42
N LYS A 3 5.09 8.03 2.50
CA LYS A 3 4.23 8.57 1.42
C LYS A 3 3.03 9.37 1.98
N ILE A 4 2.37 8.89 3.05
CA ILE A 4 1.23 9.60 3.68
C ILE A 4 1.64 10.98 4.18
N ARG A 5 2.76 11.09 4.91
CA ARG A 5 3.26 12.38 5.40
C ARG A 5 3.70 13.30 4.27
N LYS A 6 4.34 12.76 3.23
CA LYS A 6 4.80 13.54 2.06
C LYS A 6 3.65 14.27 1.34
N TYR A 7 2.46 13.69 1.32
CA TYR A 7 1.30 14.23 0.61
C TYR A 7 0.28 14.92 1.52
N GLU A 8 0.59 15.11 2.80
CA GLU A 8 -0.35 15.71 3.77
C GLU A 8 -0.89 17.07 3.31
N ASP A 9 -0.01 18.01 2.95
CA ASP A 9 -0.41 19.35 2.45
C ASP A 9 -1.29 19.27 1.20
N TYR A 10 -0.99 18.32 0.31
CA TYR A 10 -1.78 18.10 -0.89
C TYR A 10 -3.19 17.59 -0.56
N ILE A 11 -3.28 16.65 0.38
CA ILE A 11 -4.54 16.05 0.83
C ILE A 11 -5.39 17.11 1.55
N LEU A 12 -4.80 17.88 2.46
CA LEU A 12 -5.49 18.97 3.16
C LEU A 12 -6.09 19.97 2.17
N ARG A 13 -5.29 20.44 1.21
CA ARG A 13 -5.75 21.40 0.20
C ARG A 13 -6.87 20.86 -0.68
N LYS A 14 -6.82 19.58 -1.07
CA LYS A 14 -7.80 18.97 -1.98
C LYS A 14 -9.08 18.55 -1.27
N SER A 15 -9.00 18.15 -0.01
CA SER A 15 -10.14 17.69 0.78
C SER A 15 -10.88 18.83 1.48
N GLY A 16 -10.22 19.97 1.71
CA GLY A 16 -10.75 21.08 2.50
C GLY A 16 -10.77 20.78 4.01
N LEU A 17 -10.14 19.68 4.44
CA LEU A 17 -10.04 19.32 5.86
C LEU A 17 -9.06 20.26 6.58
N THR A 18 -9.35 20.50 7.85
CA THR A 18 -8.38 21.05 8.80
C THR A 18 -7.34 19.98 9.17
N ALA A 19 -6.19 20.41 9.68
CA ALA A 19 -5.14 19.49 10.16
C ALA A 19 -5.65 18.58 11.30
N GLU A 20 -6.54 19.08 12.16
CA GLU A 20 -7.13 18.29 13.24
C GLU A 20 -8.04 17.18 12.69
N GLU A 21 -8.92 17.50 11.74
CA GLU A 21 -9.80 16.53 11.10
C GLU A 21 -9.01 15.46 10.33
N TYR A 22 -7.98 15.86 9.60
CA TYR A 22 -7.08 14.93 8.91
C TYR A 22 -6.41 13.97 9.89
N ASN A 23 -5.87 14.48 11.00
CA ASN A 23 -5.21 13.65 12.01
C ASN A 23 -6.18 12.67 12.68
N LYS A 24 -7.40 13.12 12.98
CA LYS A 24 -8.46 12.27 13.54
C LYS A 24 -8.87 11.17 12.55
N LEU A 25 -9.05 11.52 11.28
CA LEU A 25 -9.37 10.58 10.21
C LEU A 25 -8.26 9.53 10.06
N MET A 26 -7.01 9.97 9.92
CA MET A 26 -5.87 9.08 9.73
C MET A 26 -5.66 8.15 10.93
N THR A 27 -5.76 8.70 12.15
CA THR A 27 -5.72 7.89 13.38
C THR A 27 -6.83 6.85 13.43
N THR A 28 -8.03 7.19 12.95
CA THR A 28 -9.16 6.26 12.92
C THR A 28 -8.94 5.16 11.86
N LEU A 29 -8.50 5.52 10.66
CA LEU A 29 -8.23 4.56 9.58
C LEU A 29 -7.14 3.57 9.95
N LEU A 30 -6.02 4.06 10.48
CA LEU A 30 -4.85 3.22 10.79
C LEU A 30 -5.10 2.22 11.91
N LYS A 31 -6.12 2.41 12.77
CA LYS A 31 -6.53 1.40 13.77
C LYS A 31 -7.00 0.09 13.13
N TYR A 32 -7.43 0.11 11.87
CA TYR A 32 -7.92 -1.06 11.15
C TYR A 32 -6.86 -1.67 10.23
N VAL A 33 -5.63 -1.14 10.22
CA VAL A 33 -4.55 -1.63 9.38
C VAL A 33 -3.60 -2.48 10.20
N ARG A 34 -3.30 -3.70 9.72
CA ARG A 34 -2.21 -4.52 10.24
C ARG A 34 -0.90 -4.11 9.56
N LEU A 35 0.12 -3.82 10.36
CA LEU A 35 1.48 -3.68 9.84
C LEU A 35 2.10 -5.07 9.65
N VAL A 36 2.71 -5.28 8.49
CA VAL A 36 3.39 -6.52 8.14
C VAL A 36 4.90 -6.23 8.22
N PRO A 37 5.64 -6.93 9.09
CA PRO A 37 7.10 -6.83 9.15
C PRO A 37 7.74 -7.22 7.83
N THR A 38 8.86 -6.59 7.48
CA THR A 38 9.60 -6.87 6.24
C THR A 38 10.04 -8.34 6.18
N GLU A 39 10.42 -8.89 7.33
CA GLU A 39 10.91 -10.26 7.48
C GLU A 39 9.84 -11.31 7.09
N GLU A 40 8.54 -10.98 7.24
CA GLU A 40 7.44 -11.85 6.83
C GLU A 40 7.30 -11.95 5.30
N ILE A 41 7.84 -10.98 4.55
CA ILE A 41 7.67 -10.89 3.10
C ILE A 41 8.96 -11.11 2.30
N GLU A 42 10.13 -11.09 2.95
CA GLU A 42 11.44 -11.26 2.31
C GLU A 42 11.53 -12.51 1.42
N ARG A 43 10.95 -13.63 1.88
CA ARG A 43 10.97 -14.90 1.13
C ARG A 43 10.26 -14.81 -0.22
N ASN A 44 9.30 -13.90 -0.36
CA ASN A 44 8.51 -13.72 -1.57
C ASN A 44 9.00 -12.53 -2.42
N TRP A 45 10.07 -11.84 -1.98
CA TRP A 45 10.52 -10.61 -2.61
C TRP A 45 11.01 -10.79 -4.04
N ASN A 46 11.75 -11.88 -4.30
CA ASN A 46 12.26 -12.17 -5.65
C ASN A 46 11.13 -12.52 -6.62
N GLU A 47 10.20 -13.37 -6.20
CA GLU A 47 9.01 -13.71 -6.99
C GLU A 47 8.16 -12.46 -7.29
N ALA A 48 7.95 -11.61 -6.28
CA ALA A 48 7.24 -10.35 -6.47
C ALA A 48 7.97 -9.39 -7.43
N LYS A 49 9.31 -9.36 -7.42
CA LYS A 49 10.10 -8.56 -8.38
C LYS A 49 9.91 -9.05 -9.81
N GLU A 50 9.93 -10.35 -10.04
CA GLU A 50 9.74 -10.93 -11.37
C GLU A 50 8.34 -10.59 -11.92
N ILE A 51 7.30 -10.70 -11.08
CA ILE A 51 5.92 -10.33 -11.46
C ILE A 51 5.83 -8.84 -11.85
N MET A 52 6.53 -7.98 -11.13
CA MET A 52 6.43 -6.52 -11.27
C MET A 52 7.46 -5.91 -12.23
N GLU A 53 8.39 -6.69 -12.77
CA GLU A 53 9.53 -6.20 -13.57
C GLU A 53 9.10 -5.32 -14.75
N HIS A 54 8.00 -5.68 -15.40
CA HIS A 54 7.45 -5.02 -16.59
C HIS A 54 6.21 -4.17 -16.30
N ILE A 55 5.90 -3.90 -15.02
CA ILE A 55 4.71 -3.14 -14.61
C ILE A 55 5.15 -1.88 -13.86
N ASP A 56 5.52 -2.02 -12.59
CA ASP A 56 6.05 -0.96 -11.75
C ASP A 56 6.94 -1.58 -10.66
N LYS A 57 8.24 -1.28 -10.72
CA LYS A 57 9.23 -1.82 -9.78
C LYS A 57 9.05 -1.26 -8.37
N GLU A 58 8.33 -0.15 -8.18
CA GLU A 58 8.04 0.39 -6.85
C GLU A 58 6.93 -0.39 -6.11
N ASP A 59 6.09 -1.12 -6.84
CA ASP A 59 4.90 -1.79 -6.29
C ASP A 59 5.14 -3.26 -5.89
N VAL A 60 6.40 -3.72 -6.00
CA VAL A 60 6.87 -5.05 -5.57
C VAL A 60 6.41 -5.40 -4.15
N VAL A 61 6.43 -4.43 -3.23
CA VAL A 61 6.09 -4.65 -1.82
C VAL A 61 4.65 -5.12 -1.64
N PHE A 62 3.71 -4.70 -2.49
CA PHE A 62 2.31 -5.10 -2.40
C PHE A 62 2.14 -6.57 -2.80
N ILE A 63 2.82 -7.00 -3.86
CA ILE A 63 2.79 -8.39 -4.31
C ILE A 63 3.52 -9.31 -3.31
N ALA A 64 4.71 -8.90 -2.84
CA ALA A 64 5.46 -9.67 -1.85
C ALA A 64 4.65 -9.89 -0.56
N THR A 65 3.89 -8.87 -0.14
CA THR A 65 2.98 -8.95 1.01
C THR A 65 1.84 -9.93 0.76
N ALA A 66 1.21 -9.88 -0.42
CA ALA A 66 0.10 -10.77 -0.74
C ALA A 66 0.54 -12.25 -0.81
N LEU A 67 1.70 -12.51 -1.39
CA LEU A 67 2.28 -13.86 -1.43
C LEU A 67 2.63 -14.40 -0.03
N GLY A 68 3.08 -13.53 0.88
CA GLY A 68 3.45 -13.91 2.25
C GLY A 68 2.28 -14.16 3.19
N ILE A 69 1.10 -13.60 2.89
CA ILE A 69 -0.07 -13.69 3.78
C ILE A 69 -1.10 -14.64 3.17
N LYS A 70 -1.33 -15.75 3.87
CA LYS A 70 -2.36 -16.73 3.49
C LYS A 70 -3.74 -16.07 3.37
N ASN A 71 -4.44 -16.40 2.28
CA ASN A 71 -5.78 -15.88 1.95
C ASN A 71 -5.85 -14.35 1.84
N SER A 72 -4.75 -13.69 1.48
CA SER A 72 -4.77 -12.28 1.16
C SER A 72 -5.01 -12.06 -0.34
N VAL A 73 -5.54 -10.89 -0.67
CA VAL A 73 -5.76 -10.40 -2.04
C VAL A 73 -5.24 -8.98 -2.13
N VAL A 74 -4.73 -8.58 -3.30
CA VAL A 74 -4.36 -7.18 -3.52
C VAL A 74 -5.58 -6.43 -4.00
N TRP A 75 -5.99 -5.42 -3.24
CA TRP A 75 -7.02 -4.48 -3.68
C TRP A 75 -6.34 -3.21 -4.20
N SER A 76 -6.51 -2.94 -5.50
CA SER A 76 -5.99 -1.74 -6.15
C SER A 76 -6.95 -1.28 -7.26
N ASP A 77 -7.13 0.03 -7.40
CA ASP A 77 -7.82 0.63 -8.55
C ASP A 77 -6.83 1.01 -9.67
N ASP A 78 -5.54 0.67 -9.50
CA ASP A 78 -4.57 0.85 -10.57
C ASP A 78 -4.91 -0.06 -11.76
N ARG A 79 -5.16 0.58 -12.90
CA ARG A 79 -5.46 -0.11 -14.16
C ARG A 79 -4.28 -0.92 -14.67
N HIS A 80 -3.05 -0.56 -14.32
CA HIS A 80 -1.86 -1.33 -14.66
C HIS A 80 -1.82 -2.71 -13.98
N LEU A 81 -2.62 -2.90 -12.92
CA LEU A 81 -2.73 -4.15 -12.16
C LEU A 81 -3.96 -4.99 -12.53
N LYS A 82 -4.92 -4.47 -13.31
CA LYS A 82 -6.15 -5.19 -13.68
C LYS A 82 -5.86 -6.44 -14.51
N GLY A 83 -6.42 -7.58 -14.06
CA GLY A 83 -6.29 -8.88 -14.74
C GLY A 83 -5.03 -9.68 -14.36
N ARG A 84 -4.17 -9.15 -13.50
CA ARG A 84 -2.91 -9.80 -13.08
C ARG A 84 -2.85 -10.09 -11.58
N ILE A 85 -3.80 -9.55 -10.82
CA ILE A 85 -3.98 -9.85 -9.40
C ILE A 85 -5.42 -10.32 -9.19
N ARG A 86 -5.59 -11.39 -8.41
CA ARG A 86 -6.88 -11.98 -8.05
C ARG A 86 -7.21 -11.67 -6.59
#